data_AF-A0A2V7K6R1-F1
#
_entry.id   AF-A0A2V7K6R1-F1
#
_cell.length_a   1.000
_cell.length_b   1.000
_cell.length_c   1.000
_cell.angle_alpha   90.00
_cell.angle_beta   90.00
_cell.angle_gamma   90.00
#
_symmetry.space_group_name_H-M   'P 1'
#
loop_
_entity.id
_entity.type
_entity.pdbx_description
1 polymer ?
#
loop_
_entity_poly.entity_id
_entity_poly.type
_entity_poly.pdbx_seq_one_letter_code
_entity_poly.pdbx_strand_id
1 'polypeptide(L)' 'LFGCDVCQDVCPWNEKFAVPTEDPELASRPSVTAAAADPAELLAVDDAAFAARYGDTPFARPGRAGMRRNAAAVLAPRAP' A
#
# COMPACT_ATOMS: atom_id res chain seq x y z
N LEU A 1 -0.75 5.96 1.30
CA LEU A 1 -1.98 5.37 0.70
C LEU A 1 -2.52 4.22 1.55
N PHE A 2 -1.68 3.24 1.89
CA PHE A 2 -2.02 2.13 2.78
C PHE A 2 -0.78 1.80 3.63
N GLY A 3 -0.98 1.53 4.94
CA GLY A 3 0.12 1.36 5.88
C GLY A 3 0.90 2.67 6.17
N CYS A 4 1.85 2.57 7.09
CA CYS A 4 2.80 3.62 7.44
C CYS A 4 4.03 2.97 8.08
N ASP A 5 5.21 3.28 7.56
CA ASP A 5 6.48 2.76 8.08
C ASP A 5 7.35 3.84 8.74
N VAL A 6 6.82 5.05 8.93
CA VAL A 6 7.59 6.17 9.50
C VAL A 6 8.21 5.83 10.86
N CYS A 7 7.50 5.08 11.71
CA CYS A 7 8.06 4.67 13.00
C CYS A 7 9.20 3.65 12.86
N GLN A 8 9.20 2.86 11.78
CA GLN A 8 10.28 1.93 11.45
C GLN A 8 11.46 2.67 10.81
N ASP A 9 11.20 3.63 9.94
CA ASP A 9 12.20 4.43 9.23
C ASP A 9 13.07 5.27 10.19
N VAL A 10 12.47 5.79 11.27
CA VAL A 10 13.18 6.59 12.29
C VAL A 10 13.75 5.74 13.44
N CYS A 11 13.60 4.42 13.38
CA CYS A 11 14.01 3.54 14.48
C CYS A 11 15.52 3.28 14.42
N PRO A 12 16.31 3.70 15.43
CA PRO A 12 17.76 3.49 15.44
C PRO A 12 18.15 2.02 15.53
N TRP A 13 17.24 1.16 15.98
CA TRP A 13 17.47 -0.29 15.97
C TRP A 13 17.40 -0.85 14.54
N ASN A 14 16.41 -0.41 13.75
CA ASN A 14 16.28 -0.86 12.37
C ASN A 14 17.44 -0.38 11.51
N GLU A 15 17.90 0.87 11.71
CA GLU A 15 19.08 1.38 10.99
C GLU A 15 20.35 0.58 11.27
N LYS A 16 20.51 0.06 12.49
CA LYS A 16 21.78 -0.50 12.96
C LYS A 16 21.84 -2.02 12.93
N PHE A 17 20.69 -2.69 13.07
CA PHE A 17 20.64 -4.13 13.29
C PHE A 17 19.70 -4.87 12.36
N ALA A 18 18.78 -4.20 11.66
CA ALA A 18 17.91 -4.90 10.71
C ALA A 18 18.72 -5.31 9.46
N VAL A 19 18.44 -6.51 8.98
CA VAL A 19 19.01 -7.06 7.74
C VAL A 19 17.87 -7.43 6.79
N PRO A 20 18.02 -7.19 5.48
CA PRO A 20 17.04 -7.68 4.50
C PRO A 20 16.87 -9.19 4.63
N THR A 21 15.63 -9.66 4.56
CA THR A 21 15.35 -11.10 4.51
C THR A 21 15.70 -11.65 3.13
N GLU A 22 16.21 -12.89 3.11
CA GLU A 22 16.43 -13.65 1.88
C GLU A 22 15.29 -14.64 1.61
N ASP A 23 14.26 -14.65 2.46
CA ASP A 23 13.09 -15.51 2.28
C ASP A 23 12.28 -15.09 1.04
N PRO A 24 12.17 -15.94 0.00
CA PRO A 24 11.46 -15.61 -1.22
C PRO A 24 9.94 -15.46 -1.01
N GLU A 25 9.35 -16.07 0.02
CA GLU A 25 7.92 -15.92 0.31
C GLU A 25 7.58 -14.51 0.82
N LEU A 26 8.58 -13.79 1.34
CA LEU A 26 8.44 -12.40 1.81
C LEU A 26 8.80 -11.36 0.74
N ALA A 27 9.16 -11.80 -0.47
CA ALA A 27 9.50 -10.89 -1.56
C ALA A 27 8.30 -10.00 -1.96
N SER A 28 8.56 -8.73 -2.24
CA SER A 28 7.52 -7.80 -2.65
C SER A 28 6.92 -8.22 -4.00
N ARG A 29 5.59 -8.25 -4.11
CA ARG A 29 4.89 -8.54 -5.37
C ARG A 29 4.83 -7.28 -6.22
N PRO A 30 5.39 -7.26 -7.45
CA PRO A 30 5.46 -6.06 -8.28
C PRO A 30 4.09 -5.39 -8.51
N SER A 31 3.03 -6.19 -8.62
CA SER A 31 1.65 -5.74 -8.86
C SER A 31 1.02 -4.97 -7.69
N VAL A 32 1.64 -4.95 -6.50
CA VAL A 32 1.08 -4.40 -5.26
C VAL A 32 2.08 -3.50 -4.52
N THR A 33 3.13 -3.03 -5.20
CA THR A 33 4.09 -2.08 -4.62
C THR A 33 3.50 -0.68 -4.50
N ALA A 34 4.09 0.16 -3.64
CA ALA A 34 3.72 1.57 -3.53
C ALA A 34 3.83 2.33 -4.87
N ALA A 35 4.76 1.92 -5.74
CA ALA A 35 4.91 2.48 -7.08
C ALA A 35 3.84 1.98 -8.08
N ALA A 36 3.27 0.79 -7.85
CA ALA A 36 2.28 0.18 -8.73
C ALA A 36 0.82 0.49 -8.35
N ALA A 37 0.59 1.03 -7.14
CA ALA A 37 -0.73 1.40 -6.65
C ALA A 37 -1.03 2.88 -6.94
N ASP A 38 -1.55 3.17 -8.12
CA ASP A 38 -1.98 4.52 -8.50
C ASP A 38 -3.29 4.90 -7.76
N PRO A 39 -3.30 5.99 -6.96
CA PRO A 39 -4.52 6.52 -6.35
C PRO A 39 -5.64 6.80 -7.35
N ALA A 40 -5.33 7.24 -8.58
CA ALA A 40 -6.34 7.53 -9.59
C ALA A 40 -7.03 6.23 -10.09
N GLU A 41 -6.26 5.17 -10.32
CA GLU A 41 -6.81 3.85 -10.66
C GLU A 41 -7.72 3.31 -9.54
N LEU A 42 -7.30 3.48 -8.28
CA LEU A 42 -8.10 3.03 -7.15
C LEU A 42 -9.44 3.77 -7.02
N LEU A 43 -9.55 5.01 -7.48
CA LEU A 43 -10.82 5.74 -7.53
C LEU A 43 -11.78 5.23 -8.61
N ALA A 44 -11.24 4.69 -9.71
CA ALA A 44 -11.99 4.27 -10.89
C ALA A 44 -12.32 2.76 -10.93
N VAL A 45 -11.54 1.93 -10.23
CA VAL A 45 -11.69 0.46 -10.26
C VAL A 45 -13.03 0.00 -9.68
N ASP A 46 -13.66 -0.99 -10.33
CA ASP A 46 -14.88 -1.64 -9.85
C ASP A 46 -14.59 -2.77 -8.84
N ASP A 47 -15.64 -3.42 -8.32
CA ASP A 47 -15.47 -4.50 -7.31
C ASP A 47 -14.76 -5.72 -7.87
N ALA A 48 -15.08 -6.11 -9.11
CA ALA A 48 -14.57 -7.32 -9.73
C ALA A 48 -13.08 -7.17 -10.04
N ALA A 49 -12.69 -6.06 -10.65
CA ALA A 49 -11.30 -5.72 -10.93
C ALA A 49 -10.49 -5.49 -9.65
N PHE A 50 -11.09 -4.89 -8.62
CA PHE A 50 -10.43 -4.76 -7.31
C PHE A 50 -10.17 -6.13 -6.67
N ALA A 51 -11.16 -7.00 -6.65
CA ALA A 51 -11.02 -8.35 -6.10
C ALA A 51 -9.98 -9.19 -6.87
N ALA A 52 -9.99 -9.12 -8.20
CA ALA A 52 -9.03 -9.83 -9.05
C ALA A 52 -7.59 -9.38 -8.83
N ARG A 53 -7.36 -8.08 -8.60
CA ARG A 53 -6.01 -7.51 -8.46
C ARG A 53 -5.49 -7.53 -7.02
N TYR A 54 -6.36 -7.34 -6.03
CA TYR A 54 -5.98 -7.07 -4.65
C TYR A 54 -6.56 -8.08 -3.64
N GLY A 55 -7.42 -9.01 -4.07
CA GLY A 55 -8.17 -9.90 -3.17
C GLY A 55 -7.31 -10.81 -2.31
N ASP A 56 -6.09 -11.13 -2.76
CA ASP A 56 -5.10 -11.93 -2.04
C ASP A 56 -4.00 -11.08 -1.38
N THR A 57 -4.25 -9.77 -1.21
CA THR A 57 -3.30 -8.81 -0.66
C THR A 57 -3.87 -8.12 0.59
N PRO A 58 -3.02 -7.48 1.42
CA PRO A 58 -3.50 -6.67 2.54
C PRO A 58 -4.46 -5.54 2.16
N PHE A 59 -4.49 -5.09 0.90
CA PHE A 59 -5.43 -4.06 0.43
C PHE A 59 -6.89 -4.53 0.48
N ALA A 60 -7.14 -5.85 0.50
CA ALA A 60 -8.48 -6.40 0.68
C ALA A 60 -9.05 -6.13 2.09
N ARG A 61 -8.22 -5.92 3.11
CA ARG A 61 -8.65 -5.71 4.51
C ARG A 61 -9.55 -4.48 4.70
N PRO A 62 -9.18 -3.28 4.22
CA PRO A 62 -10.10 -2.13 4.19
C PRO A 62 -11.14 -2.21 3.07
N GLY A 63 -10.95 -3.13 2.11
CA GLY A 63 -11.78 -3.28 0.91
C GLY A 63 -11.67 -2.09 -0.06
N ARG A 64 -12.35 -2.20 -1.21
CA ARG A 64 -12.38 -1.16 -2.25
C ARG A 64 -12.79 0.20 -1.70
N ALA A 65 -13.82 0.25 -0.86
CA ALA A 65 -14.33 1.49 -0.30
C ALA A 65 -13.30 2.21 0.59
N GLY A 66 -12.61 1.47 1.46
CA GLY A 66 -11.56 2.04 2.30
C GLY A 66 -10.35 2.50 1.50
N MET A 67 -9.94 1.73 0.49
CA MET A 67 -8.85 2.13 -0.41
C MET A 67 -9.20 3.38 -1.23
N ARG A 68 -10.44 3.49 -1.74
CA ARG A 68 -10.95 4.69 -2.42
C ARG A 68 -10.92 5.92 -1.54
N ARG A 69 -11.35 5.80 -0.29
CA ARG A 69 -11.29 6.89 0.69
C ARG A 69 -9.85 7.37 0.90
N ASN A 70 -8.91 6.43 1.06
CA ASN A 70 -7.50 6.78 1.24
C ASN A 70 -6.90 7.42 -0.03
N ALA A 71 -7.26 6.93 -1.22
CA ALA A 71 -6.82 7.49 -2.49
C ALA A 71 -7.31 8.93 -2.68
N ALA A 72 -8.59 9.20 -2.36
CA ALA A 72 -9.14 10.55 -2.38
C ALA A 72 -8.37 11.49 -1.45
N ALA A 73 -8.01 11.03 -0.24
CA ALA A 73 -7.22 11.82 0.70
C ALA A 73 -5.79 12.12 0.20
N VAL A 74 -5.17 11.19 -0.54
CA VAL A 74 -3.84 11.40 -1.14
C VAL A 74 -3.89 12.42 -2.27
N LEU A 75 -4.95 12.40 -3.09
CA LEU A 75 -5.12 13.30 -4.23
C LEU A 75 -5.69 14.67 -3.84
N ALA A 76 -6.25 14.79 -2.64
CA ALA A 76 -6.77 16.06 -2.16
C ALA A 76 -5.64 17.10 -2.07
N PRO A 77 -5.89 18.36 -2.48
CA PRO A 77 -4.91 19.42 -2.33
C PRO A 77 -4.58 19.58 -0.84
N ARG A 78 -3.28 19.68 -0.53
CA ARG A 78 -2.86 20.03 0.82
C ARG A 78 -3.31 21.46 1.12
N ALA A 79 -3.96 21.66 2.26
CA ALA A 79 -4.19 22.99 2.77
C ALA A 79 -2.84 23.72 2.91
N PRO A 80 -2.78 25.03 2.61
CA PRO A 80 -1.56 25.81 2.70
C PRO A 80 -0.98 25.80 4.12
#